data_AF-A0A7J4SAH8-F1
#
_entry.id   AF-A0A7J4SAH8-F1
#
_cell.length_a   1.000
_cell.length_b   1.000
_cell.length_c   1.000
_cell.angle_alpha   90.00
_cell.angle_beta   90.00
_cell.angle_gamma   90.00
#
_symmetry.space_group_name_H-M   'P 1'
#
loop_
_entity.id
_entity.type
_entity.pdbx_description
1 polymer ?
#
loop_
_entity_poly.entity_id
_entity_poly.type
_entity_poly.pdbx_seq_one_letter_code
_entity_poly.pdbx_strand_id
1 'polypeptide(L)'
;MDVETRLQQVATVINQIDDPKVPRNIRRQAKEACDQWLLNKSKKLDVRIAMSQSKLEELYEDPNIPPEFGTLILMINTELEKILTEVL
;
A
#
# COMPACT_ATOMS: atom_id res chain seq x y z
N MET A 1 16.75 4.07 9.68
CA MET A 1 15.63 4.95 9.27
C MET A 1 14.49 4.73 10.24
N ASP A 2 13.76 5.77 10.60
CA ASP A 2 12.56 5.63 11.43
C ASP A 2 11.46 4.86 10.65
N VAL A 3 10.66 4.07 11.37
CA VAL A 3 9.57 3.28 10.77
C VAL A 3 8.57 4.18 10.05
N GLU A 4 8.21 5.32 10.63
CA GLU A 4 7.27 6.25 9.99
C GLU A 4 7.84 6.83 8.69
N THR A 5 9.15 7.06 8.62
CA THR A 5 9.81 7.50 7.37
C THR A 5 9.69 6.42 6.29
N ARG A 6 9.82 5.13 6.64
CA ARG A 6 9.63 4.03 5.69
C ARG A 6 8.16 3.92 5.25
N LEU A 7 7.21 4.07 6.16
CA LEU A 7 5.78 4.10 5.80
C LEU A 7 5.45 5.26 4.85
N GLN A 8 6.07 6.43 5.03
CA GLN A 8 5.93 7.56 4.10
C GLN A 8 6.52 7.27 2.71
N GLN A 9 7.65 6.57 2.66
CA GLN A 9 8.22 6.11 1.39
C GLN A 9 7.27 5.13 0.69
N VAL A 10 6.72 4.16 1.42
CA VAL A 10 5.72 3.22 0.88
C VAL A 10 4.47 3.96 0.40
N ALA A 11 3.97 4.94 1.16
CA ALA A 11 2.85 5.79 0.76
C ALA A 11 3.12 6.55 -0.55
N THR A 12 4.35 7.03 -0.73
CA THR A 12 4.77 7.71 -1.96
C THR A 12 4.75 6.75 -3.15
N VAL A 13 5.15 5.49 -2.95
CA VAL A 13 5.10 4.45 -3.98
C VAL A 13 3.65 4.06 -4.29
N ILE A 14 2.78 3.90 -3.29
CA ILE A 14 1.34 3.66 -3.51
C ILE A 14 0.71 4.78 -4.35
N ASN A 15 1.10 6.05 -4.12
CA ASN A 15 0.61 7.18 -4.90
C ASN A 15 1.00 7.12 -6.38
N GLN A 16 1.99 6.32 -6.78
CA GLN A 16 2.30 6.09 -8.20
C GLN A 16 1.19 5.33 -8.92
N ILE A 17 0.31 4.62 -8.19
CA ILE A 17 -0.88 3.96 -8.74
C ILE A 17 -1.91 5.00 -9.23
N ASP A 18 -1.80 6.28 -8.83
CA ASP A 18 -2.63 7.37 -9.38
C ASP A 18 -2.19 7.79 -10.81
N ASP A 19 -2.16 6.82 -11.73
CA ASP A 19 -1.77 7.00 -13.13
C ASP A 19 -2.98 6.94 -14.07
N PRO A 20 -3.06 7.77 -15.14
CA PRO A 20 -4.14 7.73 -16.12
C PRO A 20 -4.41 6.35 -16.76
N LYS A 21 -3.40 5.47 -16.83
CA LYS A 21 -3.55 4.09 -17.33
C LYS A 21 -4.29 3.17 -16.37
N VAL A 22 -4.32 3.50 -15.08
CA VAL A 22 -4.98 2.69 -14.05
C VAL A 22 -6.46 3.06 -13.98
N PRO A 23 -7.39 2.10 -13.99
CA PRO A 23 -8.82 2.36 -13.79
C PRO A 23 -9.13 3.17 -12.52
N ARG A 24 -10.14 4.07 -12.61
CA ARG A 24 -10.49 5.01 -11.53
C ARG A 24 -10.84 4.32 -10.20
N ASN A 25 -11.44 3.13 -10.25
CA ASN A 25 -11.74 2.32 -9.07
C ASN A 25 -10.45 1.92 -8.33
N ILE A 26 -9.43 1.43 -9.06
CA ILE A 26 -8.15 1.00 -8.48
C ILE A 26 -7.42 2.20 -7.88
N ARG A 27 -7.34 3.33 -8.59
CA ARG A 27 -6.70 4.56 -8.07
C ARG A 27 -7.33 5.04 -6.77
N ARG A 28 -8.67 5.06 -6.71
CA ARG A 28 -9.41 5.44 -5.50
C ARG A 28 -9.09 4.49 -4.34
N GLN A 29 -9.12 3.18 -4.59
CA GLN A 29 -8.89 2.18 -3.55
C GLN A 29 -7.44 2.20 -3.04
N ALA A 30 -6.45 2.36 -3.92
CA ALA A 30 -5.05 2.51 -3.54
C ALA A 30 -4.84 3.74 -2.62
N LYS A 31 -5.46 4.87 -2.98
CA LYS A 31 -5.44 6.07 -2.14
C LYS A 31 -6.13 5.87 -0.79
N GLU A 32 -7.29 5.21 -0.78
CA GLU A 32 -8.01 4.90 0.46
C GLU A 32 -7.20 3.95 1.36
N ALA A 33 -6.51 2.95 0.80
CA ALA A 33 -5.61 2.08 1.54
C ALA A 33 -4.50 2.87 2.23
N CYS A 34 -3.91 3.83 1.52
CA CYS A 34 -2.86 4.69 2.04
C CYS A 34 -3.37 5.63 3.14
N ASP A 35 -4.41 6.41 2.86
CA ASP A 35 -4.90 7.48 3.74
C ASP A 35 -5.62 6.94 4.98
N GLN A 36 -6.45 5.89 4.82
CA GLN A 36 -7.27 5.37 5.92
C GLN A 36 -6.53 4.37 6.81
N TRP A 37 -5.53 3.66 6.27
CA TRP A 37 -4.80 2.61 6.97
C TRP A 37 -3.33 2.94 7.12
N LEU A 38 -2.56 3.01 6.03
CA LEU A 38 -1.10 3.11 6.11
C LEU A 38 -0.64 4.34 6.88
N LEU A 39 -1.21 5.51 6.61
CA LEU A 39 -0.84 6.79 7.23
C LEU A 39 -1.65 7.12 8.50
N ASN A 40 -2.52 6.22 8.93
CA ASN A 40 -3.41 6.46 10.04
C ASN A 40 -2.74 6.23 11.41
N LYS A 41 -2.13 7.28 11.94
CA LYS A 41 -1.45 7.28 13.25
C LYS A 41 -2.36 7.02 14.45
N SER A 42 -3.68 7.02 14.28
CA SER A 42 -4.61 6.68 15.36
C SER A 42 -4.69 5.17 15.62
N LYS A 43 -4.13 4.35 14.73
CA LYS A 43 -4.13 2.89 14.81
C LYS A 43 -2.72 2.38 15.13
N LYS A 44 -2.63 1.18 15.69
CA LYS A 44 -1.36 0.49 15.92
C LYS A 44 -0.70 0.12 14.57
N LEU A 45 0.63 0.08 14.56
CA LEU A 45 1.42 -0.17 13.36
C LEU A 45 1.05 -1.48 12.66
N ASP A 46 0.99 -2.57 13.42
CA ASP A 46 0.57 -3.90 12.96
C ASP A 46 -0.77 -3.88 12.24
N VAL A 47 -1.77 -3.21 12.83
CA VAL A 47 -3.11 -3.06 12.24
C VAL A 47 -3.05 -2.21 10.97
N ARG A 48 -2.26 -1.12 10.97
CA ARG A 48 -2.09 -0.27 9.77
C ARG A 48 -1.50 -1.06 8.62
N ILE A 49 -0.44 -1.84 8.89
CA ILE A 49 0.25 -2.65 7.89
C ILE A 49 -0.69 -3.75 7.36
N ALA A 50 -1.26 -4.57 8.25
CA ALA A 50 -2.10 -5.69 7.84
C ALA A 50 -3.32 -5.25 7.01
N MET A 51 -3.98 -4.15 7.41
CA MET A 51 -5.12 -3.62 6.66
C MET A 51 -4.71 -3.01 5.33
N SER A 52 -3.54 -2.37 5.25
CA SER A 52 -3.01 -1.85 3.99
C SER A 52 -2.67 -2.98 3.02
N GLN A 53 -1.96 -4.02 3.48
CA GLN A 53 -1.64 -5.20 2.67
C GLN A 53 -2.91 -5.88 2.15
N SER A 54 -3.91 -6.11 3.02
CA SER A 54 -5.19 -6.70 2.61
C SER A 54 -5.89 -5.87 1.52
N LYS A 55 -5.89 -4.54 1.64
CA LYS A 55 -6.49 -3.67 0.63
C LYS A 55 -5.72 -3.64 -0.68
N LEU A 56 -4.39 -3.75 -0.62
CA LEU A 56 -3.55 -3.83 -1.81
C LEU A 56 -3.70 -5.19 -2.52
N GLU A 57 -3.89 -6.28 -1.78
CA GLU A 57 -4.15 -7.61 -2.33
C GLU A 57 -5.46 -7.62 -3.14
N GLU A 58 -6.52 -6.99 -2.62
CA GLU A 58 -7.79 -6.81 -3.37
C GLU A 58 -7.58 -6.08 -4.71
N LEU A 59 -6.59 -5.19 -4.81
CA LEU A 59 -6.24 -4.51 -6.07
C LEU A 59 -5.41 -5.38 -7.01
N TYR A 60 -4.54 -6.20 -6.45
CA TYR A 60 -3.73 -7.14 -7.22
C TYR A 60 -4.59 -8.22 -7.88
N GLU A 61 -5.68 -8.63 -7.22
CA GLU A 61 -6.67 -9.56 -7.78
C GLU A 61 -7.59 -8.93 -8.84
N ASP A 62 -7.59 -7.60 -9.02
CA ASP A 62 -8.43 -6.94 -10.03
C ASP A 62 -7.89 -7.24 -11.44
N PRO A 63 -8.67 -7.89 -12.33
CA PRO A 63 -8.21 -8.25 -13.67
C PRO A 63 -7.92 -7.04 -14.57
N ASN A 64 -8.34 -5.84 -14.18
CA ASN A 64 -8.12 -4.61 -14.93
C ASN A 64 -6.86 -3.86 -14.51
N ILE A 65 -6.11 -4.36 -13.52
CA ILE A 65 -4.86 -3.71 -13.10
C ILE A 65 -3.76 -3.94 -14.15
N PRO A 66 -3.03 -2.88 -14.59
CA PRO A 66 -1.91 -3.09 -15.48
C PRO A 66 -0.77 -3.86 -14.77
N PRO A 67 -0.04 -4.76 -15.46
CA PRO A 67 0.98 -5.62 -14.84
C PRO A 67 2.10 -4.87 -14.10
N GLU A 68 2.44 -3.67 -14.57
CA GLU A 68 3.43 -2.81 -13.92
C GLU A 68 3.00 -2.42 -12.49
N PHE A 69 1.72 -2.13 -12.27
CA PHE A 69 1.18 -1.79 -10.96
C PHE A 69 0.96 -3.01 -10.08
N GLY A 70 0.63 -4.17 -10.66
CA GLY A 70 0.60 -5.43 -9.93
C GLY A 70 1.96 -5.77 -9.32
N THR A 71 3.04 -5.59 -10.07
CA THR A 71 4.41 -5.77 -9.56
C THR A 71 4.75 -4.76 -8.47
N LEU A 72 4.30 -3.51 -8.64
CA LEU A 72 4.48 -2.43 -7.67
C LEU A 72 3.77 -2.74 -6.35
N ILE A 73 2.56 -3.29 -6.38
CA ILE A 73 1.83 -3.78 -5.20
C ILE A 73 2.61 -4.88 -4.47
N LEU A 74 3.14 -5.87 -5.19
CA LEU A 74 3.95 -6.94 -4.58
C LEU A 74 5.22 -6.39 -3.89
N MET A 75 5.88 -5.40 -4.51
CA MET A 75 7.02 -4.71 -3.89
C MET A 75 6.61 -3.98 -2.62
N ILE A 76 5.47 -3.27 -2.62
CA ILE A 76 4.93 -2.60 -1.43
C ILE A 76 4.66 -3.62 -0.33
N ASN A 77 3.94 -4.71 -0.63
CA ASN A 77 3.60 -5.74 0.36
C ASN A 77 4.85 -6.36 0.99
N THR A 78 5.89 -6.60 0.18
CA THR A 78 7.18 -7.09 0.67
C THR A 78 7.87 -6.10 1.60
N GLU A 79 7.82 -4.81 1.30
CA GLU A 79 8.43 -3.77 2.14
C GLU A 79 7.66 -3.59 3.45
N LEU A 80 6.33 -3.61 3.40
CA LEU A 80 5.46 -3.58 4.57
C LEU A 80 5.71 -4.78 5.50
N GLU A 81 5.88 -5.98 4.94
CA GLU A 81 6.19 -7.19 5.70
C GLU A 81 7.54 -7.09 6.43
N LYS A 82 8.56 -6.54 5.77
CA LYS A 82 9.87 -6.28 6.41
C LYS A 82 9.74 -5.31 7.58
N ILE A 83 9.00 -4.21 7.39
CA ILE A 83 8.77 -3.23 8.46
C ILE A 83 8.06 -3.91 9.64
N LEU A 84 7.05 -4.75 9.39
CA LEU A 84 6.33 -5.46 10.44
C LEU A 84 7.25 -6.43 11.20
N THR A 85 8.07 -7.20 10.48
CA THR A 85 8.99 -8.17 11.06
C THR A 85 10.09 -7.52 11.89
N GLU A 86 10.53 -6.31 11.54
CA GLU A 86 11.55 -5.56 12.31
C GLU A 86 11.01 -4.96 13.62
N VAL A 87 9.68 -4.81 13.75
CA VAL A 87 9.03 -4.19 14.92
C VAL A 87 8.45 -5.23 15.89
N LEU A 88 8.25 -6.46 15.43
CA LEU A 88 7.86 -7.62 16.25
C LEU A 88 9.07 -8.26 16.95
#